data_AF-H0XN67-F1
#
_entry.id   AF-H0XN67-F1
#
_cell.length_a   1.000
_cell.length_b   1.000
_cell.length_c   1.000
_cell.angle_alpha   90.00
_cell.angle_beta   90.00
_cell.angle_gamma   90.00
#
_symmetry.space_group_name_H-M   'P 1'
#
loop_
_entity.id
_entity.type
_entity.pdbx_description
1 polymer ?
#
loop_
_entity_poly.entity_id
_entity_poly.type
_entity_poly.pdbx_seq_one_letter_code
_entity_poly.pdbx_strand_id
1 'polypeptide(L)'
;MRRHRREWPQEDRERYQGRSGHHYEEPHSSYSWRGSRGHRSRHDVVTPPLAEHTTAGSPMAESVDFKTYVDQACRAAEEFVNIYYETMDKRRRALTRLYLDKATLIWNGNVVTGLDALTNFFEMLPSSEFQVNMLDCQPVHEQATQSQTTVLVVTSGTVKFDGNKQHYFNQNFLLTAQSGPTNTVWKIASDCFRFQDWASS
;
A
#
# COMPACT_ATOMS: atom_id res chain seq x y z
N MET A 1 -32.21 -23.91 23.13
CA MET A 1 -32.73 -22.55 23.33
C MET A 1 -32.00 -21.59 22.39
N ARG A 2 -32.76 -20.99 21.47
CA ARG A 2 -32.55 -19.82 20.59
C ARG A 2 -31.15 -19.56 19.98
N ARG A 3 -31.05 -19.87 18.67
CA ARG A 3 -30.09 -19.31 17.70
C ARG A 3 -30.44 -17.83 17.45
N HIS A 4 -29.46 -16.93 17.52
CA HIS A 4 -29.61 -15.57 16.97
C HIS A 4 -28.91 -15.51 15.61
N ARG A 5 -29.69 -15.77 14.56
CA ARG A 5 -29.45 -15.29 13.19
C ARG A 5 -29.71 -13.78 13.23
N ARG A 6 -28.74 -12.94 12.84
CA ARG A 6 -29.01 -11.52 12.58
C ARG A 6 -29.04 -11.32 11.07
N GLU A 7 -30.25 -11.11 10.57
CA GLU A 7 -30.54 -10.64 9.22
C GLU A 7 -30.27 -9.12 9.17
N TRP A 8 -29.72 -8.64 8.06
CA TRP A 8 -29.45 -7.22 7.81
C TRP A 8 -30.76 -6.47 7.48
N PRO A 9 -31.08 -5.32 8.10
CA PRO A 9 -32.35 -4.63 7.84
C PRO A 9 -32.35 -3.88 6.49
N GLN A 10 -33.43 -4.10 5.76
CA GLN A 10 -33.82 -3.43 4.52
C GLN A 10 -34.89 -2.40 4.88
N GLU A 11 -34.52 -1.16 5.16
CA GLU A 11 -35.45 -0.03 5.34
C GLU A 11 -34.68 1.29 5.22
N ASP A 12 -34.81 1.95 4.05
CA ASP A 12 -34.84 3.41 3.83
C ASP A 12 -34.69 3.70 2.33
N ARG A 13 -35.68 3.20 1.58
CA ARG A 13 -36.02 3.73 0.26
C ARG A 13 -37.07 4.80 0.50
N GLU A 14 -36.71 6.07 0.34
CA GLU A 14 -37.54 7.20 -0.14
C GLU A 14 -37.08 8.55 0.41
N ARG A 15 -36.13 9.17 -0.32
CA ARG A 15 -35.81 10.60 -0.44
C ARG A 15 -34.44 10.61 -1.14
N TYR A 16 -34.29 10.96 -2.41
CA TYR A 16 -34.55 12.27 -2.98
C TYR A 16 -34.66 12.11 -4.51
N GLN A 17 -35.82 12.40 -5.08
CA GLN A 17 -35.90 12.93 -6.45
C GLN A 17 -35.97 14.45 -6.32
N GLY A 18 -35.06 15.19 -6.96
CA GLY A 18 -35.17 16.64 -7.01
C GLY A 18 -33.92 17.43 -7.40
N ARG A 19 -33.66 17.49 -8.72
CA ARG A 19 -33.41 18.72 -9.50
C ARG A 19 -32.08 19.52 -9.35
N SER A 20 -31.56 19.81 -10.55
CA SER A 20 -30.79 21.00 -11.00
C SER A 20 -29.26 20.98 -10.85
N GLY A 21 -28.60 21.03 -12.01
CA GLY A 21 -27.15 21.26 -12.13
C GLY A 21 -26.78 22.74 -12.07
N HIS A 22 -25.49 22.99 -11.87
CA HIS A 22 -24.79 24.23 -12.21
C HIS A 22 -23.30 23.95 -12.41
N HIS A 23 -22.74 24.57 -13.45
CA HIS A 23 -21.33 24.65 -13.81
C HIS A 23 -20.42 25.10 -12.65
N TYR A 24 -19.17 24.65 -12.66
CA TYR A 24 -18.06 25.27 -11.93
C TYR A 24 -16.91 25.57 -12.91
N GLU A 25 -16.54 26.85 -12.98
CA GLU A 25 -15.35 27.40 -13.64
C GLU A 25 -14.09 27.19 -12.76
N GLU A 26 -12.94 27.01 -13.42
CA GLU A 26 -11.60 26.94 -12.81
C GLU A 26 -11.06 28.32 -12.39
N PRO A 27 -10.25 28.41 -11.31
CA PRO A 27 -9.41 29.57 -11.06
C PRO A 27 -7.93 29.26 -11.36
N HIS A 28 -7.39 29.97 -12.36
CA HIS A 28 -5.95 30.16 -12.53
C HIS A 28 -5.38 31.03 -11.39
N SER A 29 -4.29 30.61 -10.77
CA SER A 29 -3.48 31.45 -9.88
C SER A 29 -2.00 31.35 -10.27
N SER A 30 -1.47 32.44 -10.82
CA SER A 30 -0.05 32.64 -11.13
C SER A 30 0.59 33.49 -10.02
N TYR A 31 1.52 32.90 -9.28
CA TYR A 31 2.35 33.64 -8.33
C TYR A 31 3.65 34.08 -9.01
N SER A 32 3.89 35.38 -9.05
CA SER A 32 5.10 36.02 -9.58
C SER A 32 6.12 36.27 -8.47
N TRP A 33 7.33 35.75 -8.64
CA TRP A 33 8.46 36.01 -7.74
C TRP A 33 9.21 37.27 -8.20
N ARG A 34 9.19 38.31 -7.35
CA ARG A 34 9.89 39.58 -7.57
C ARG A 34 11.31 39.48 -6.99
N GLY A 35 12.33 39.46 -7.86
CA GLY A 35 13.73 39.49 -7.48
C GLY A 35 14.22 40.91 -7.14
N SER A 36 15.00 41.04 -6.07
CA SER A 36 15.72 42.27 -5.70
C SER A 36 17.23 42.06 -5.88
N ARG A 37 17.84 42.89 -6.74
CA ARG A 37 19.28 43.05 -6.90
C ARG A 37 19.82 43.98 -5.81
N GLY A 38 20.92 43.60 -5.17
CA GLY A 38 21.73 44.47 -4.32
C GLY A 38 23.21 44.22 -4.59
N HIS A 39 23.91 45.23 -5.08
CA HIS A 39 25.32 45.23 -5.46
C HIS A 39 26.14 45.86 -4.32
N ARG A 40 27.21 45.22 -3.83
CA ARG A 40 28.30 45.92 -3.09
C ARG A 40 29.65 45.20 -3.23
N SER A 41 30.69 46.01 -3.22
CA SER A 41 32.04 45.79 -3.74
C SER A 41 33.04 45.19 -2.74
N ARG A 42 33.94 44.36 -3.30
CA ARG A 42 35.33 43.96 -2.92
C ARG A 42 35.95 44.49 -1.62
N HIS A 43 36.59 43.58 -0.87
CA HIS A 43 38.01 43.66 -0.47
C HIS A 43 38.59 42.25 -0.28
N ASP A 44 39.75 42.02 -0.91
CA ASP A 44 40.57 40.80 -0.89
C ASP A 44 41.30 40.60 0.44
N VAL A 45 41.27 39.37 0.99
CA VAL A 45 42.28 38.87 1.94
C VAL A 45 42.65 37.45 1.50
N VAL A 46 43.85 37.32 0.96
CA VAL A 46 44.46 36.07 0.49
C VAL A 46 44.90 35.23 1.70
N THR A 47 44.39 34.01 1.81
CA THR A 47 44.91 32.98 2.73
C THR A 47 45.47 31.83 1.87
N PRO A 48 46.71 31.37 2.05
CA PRO A 48 47.28 30.29 1.25
C PRO A 48 46.62 28.93 1.58
N PRO A 49 46.46 28.02 0.60
CA PRO A 49 45.87 26.70 0.86
C PRO A 49 46.91 25.78 1.52
N LEU A 50 46.52 25.16 2.64
CA LEU A 50 47.29 24.09 3.28
C LEU A 50 47.05 22.77 2.53
N ALA A 51 48.11 21.98 2.44
CA ALA A 51 48.29 20.80 1.58
C ALA A 51 47.12 19.78 1.55
N GLU A 52 46.86 19.29 0.33
CA GLU A 52 46.03 18.11 0.04
C GLU A 52 46.59 16.87 0.74
N HIS A 53 45.90 16.41 1.78
CA HIS A 53 46.01 15.01 2.20
C HIS A 53 45.02 14.21 1.36
N THR A 54 45.55 13.47 0.40
CA THR A 54 44.85 12.41 -0.33
C THR A 54 44.50 11.31 0.67
N THR A 55 43.40 11.45 1.39
CA THR A 55 42.77 10.32 2.05
C THR A 55 42.19 9.46 0.95
N ALA A 56 42.91 8.39 0.61
CA ALA A 56 42.41 7.30 -0.21
C ALA A 56 40.98 6.98 0.24
N GLY A 57 40.03 7.26 -0.67
CA GLY A 57 38.62 7.06 -0.42
C GLY A 57 38.42 5.61 0.01
N SER A 58 37.93 5.43 1.23
CA SER A 58 37.25 4.21 1.65
C SER A 58 36.29 3.81 0.53
N PRO A 59 36.19 2.53 0.13
CA PRO A 59 35.25 2.13 -0.92
C PRO A 59 33.86 2.47 -0.38
N MET A 60 33.29 3.54 -0.92
CA MET A 60 31.95 4.00 -0.59
C MET A 60 31.04 2.82 -0.87
N ALA A 61 30.26 2.40 0.14
CA ALA A 61 29.10 1.58 -0.13
C ALA A 61 28.28 2.37 -1.17
N GLU A 62 28.25 1.88 -2.41
CA GLU A 62 27.51 2.53 -3.48
C GLU A 62 26.06 2.67 -3.01
N SER A 63 25.59 3.91 -2.92
CA SER A 63 24.17 4.16 -2.69
C SER A 63 23.41 3.51 -3.84
N VAL A 64 22.62 2.48 -3.53
CA VAL A 64 21.78 1.80 -4.52
C VAL A 64 20.89 2.85 -5.19
N ASP A 65 20.85 2.85 -6.53
CA ASP A 65 20.05 3.79 -7.29
C ASP A 65 18.57 3.67 -6.92
N PHE A 66 17.87 4.80 -6.79
CA PHE A 66 16.44 4.83 -6.47
C PHE A 66 15.64 3.98 -7.46
N LYS A 67 16.04 3.99 -8.74
CA LYS A 67 15.42 3.17 -9.78
C LYS A 67 15.47 1.68 -9.44
N THR A 68 16.53 1.18 -8.82
CA THR A 68 16.65 -0.22 -8.42
C THR A 68 15.57 -0.61 -7.40
N TYR A 69 15.26 0.26 -6.44
CA TYR A 69 14.18 0.02 -5.48
C TYR A 69 12.81 0.00 -6.15
N VAL A 70 12.59 0.89 -7.13
CA VAL A 70 11.35 0.91 -7.92
C VAL A 70 11.20 -0.37 -8.73
N ASP A 71 12.25 -0.79 -9.45
CA ASP A 71 12.22 -2.02 -10.26
C ASP A 71 11.99 -3.27 -9.37
N GLN A 72 12.61 -3.31 -8.19
CA GLN A 72 12.39 -4.37 -7.21
C GLN A 72 10.95 -4.38 -6.68
N ALA A 73 10.38 -3.20 -6.38
CA ALA A 73 9.01 -3.05 -5.91
C ALA A 73 8.01 -3.58 -6.94
N CYS A 74 8.17 -3.21 -8.23
CA CYS A 74 7.30 -3.69 -9.31
C CYS A 74 7.31 -5.22 -9.42
N ARG A 75 8.50 -5.83 -9.48
CA ARG A 75 8.64 -7.29 -9.56
C ARG A 75 7.99 -7.99 -8.35
N ALA A 76 8.28 -7.48 -7.14
CA ALA A 76 7.73 -8.03 -5.91
C ALA A 76 6.20 -7.94 -5.88
N ALA A 77 5.64 -6.80 -6.31
CA ALA A 77 4.20 -6.57 -6.31
C ALA A 77 3.47 -7.47 -7.31
N GLU A 78 3.97 -7.58 -8.55
CA GLU A 78 3.39 -8.43 -9.59
C GLU A 78 3.37 -9.92 -9.18
N GLU A 79 4.50 -10.43 -8.68
CA GLU A 79 4.59 -11.81 -8.19
C GLU A 79 3.68 -12.03 -6.98
N PHE A 80 3.70 -11.10 -6.01
CA PHE A 80 2.91 -11.19 -4.79
C PHE A 80 1.41 -11.21 -5.08
N VAL A 81 0.90 -10.31 -5.92
CA VAL A 81 -0.55 -10.20 -6.21
C VAL A 81 -1.07 -11.48 -6.84
N ASN A 82 -0.32 -12.05 -7.80
CA ASN A 82 -0.66 -13.33 -8.41
C ASN A 82 -0.74 -14.45 -7.36
N ILE A 83 0.27 -14.56 -6.51
CA ILE A 83 0.31 -15.58 -5.44
C ILE A 83 -0.81 -15.37 -4.42
N TYR A 84 -1.04 -14.13 -4.00
CA TYR A 84 -1.99 -13.77 -2.96
C TYR A 84 -3.42 -14.14 -3.37
N TYR A 85 -3.90 -13.61 -4.50
CA TYR A 85 -5.28 -13.83 -4.93
C TYR A 85 -5.52 -15.27 -5.39
N GLU A 86 -4.54 -15.91 -6.05
CA GLU A 86 -4.66 -17.34 -6.35
C GLU A 86 -4.77 -18.19 -5.07
N THR A 87 -3.99 -17.84 -4.03
CA THR A 87 -4.02 -18.56 -2.75
C THR A 87 -5.30 -18.27 -1.99
N MET A 88 -5.80 -17.04 -2.03
CA MET A 88 -7.08 -16.64 -1.41
C MET A 88 -8.25 -17.45 -2.02
N ASP A 89 -8.27 -17.63 -3.33
CA ASP A 89 -9.36 -18.32 -4.02
C ASP A 89 -9.24 -19.84 -3.96
N LYS A 90 -8.04 -20.40 -4.20
CA LYS A 90 -7.87 -21.85 -4.38
C LYS A 90 -7.30 -22.56 -3.16
N ARG A 91 -6.56 -21.87 -2.29
CA ARG A 91 -5.74 -22.47 -1.22
C ARG A 91 -5.83 -21.69 0.09
N ARG A 92 -7.05 -21.30 0.50
CA ARG A 92 -7.33 -20.43 1.66
C ARG A 92 -6.53 -20.78 2.92
N ARG A 93 -6.40 -22.07 3.26
CA ARG A 93 -5.66 -22.55 4.44
C ARG A 93 -4.17 -22.22 4.42
N ALA A 94 -3.58 -22.00 3.24
CA ALA A 94 -2.17 -21.63 3.09
C ALA A 94 -1.96 -20.12 3.08
N LEU A 95 -3.03 -19.31 2.99
CA LEU A 95 -2.94 -17.86 2.81
C LEU A 95 -2.20 -17.17 3.96
N THR A 96 -2.41 -17.61 5.20
CA THR A 96 -1.77 -17.01 6.37
C THR A 96 -0.25 -17.18 6.39
N ARG A 97 0.32 -18.10 5.60
CA ARG A 97 1.78 -18.23 5.44
C ARG A 97 2.43 -17.02 4.76
N LEU A 98 1.63 -16.23 4.03
CA LEU A 98 2.07 -14.99 3.39
C LEU A 98 2.18 -13.83 4.39
N TYR A 99 1.63 -13.97 5.60
CA TYR A 99 1.64 -12.93 6.63
C TYR A 99 2.83 -13.09 7.59
N LEU A 100 3.26 -11.97 8.17
CA LEU A 100 4.14 -11.98 9.34
C LEU A 100 3.37 -12.39 10.60
N ASP A 101 4.10 -12.88 11.61
CA ASP A 101 3.52 -13.38 12.86
C ASP A 101 2.64 -12.34 13.59
N LYS A 102 3.03 -11.06 13.50
CA LYS A 102 2.34 -9.91 14.11
C LYS A 102 1.58 -9.05 13.08
N ALA A 103 1.31 -9.59 11.90
CA ALA A 103 0.62 -8.83 10.87
C ALA A 103 -0.79 -8.40 11.29
N THR A 104 -1.26 -7.29 10.74
CA THR A 104 -2.60 -6.77 10.98
C THR A 104 -3.38 -6.68 9.67
N LEU A 105 -4.61 -7.18 9.70
CA LEU A 105 -5.61 -7.01 8.66
C LEU A 105 -6.70 -6.05 9.14
N ILE A 106 -7.09 -5.11 8.28
CA ILE A 106 -8.27 -4.27 8.47
C ILE A 106 -9.27 -4.64 7.36
N TRP A 107 -10.31 -5.39 7.69
CA TRP A 107 -11.32 -5.84 6.74
C TRP A 107 -12.62 -5.05 6.91
N ASN A 108 -12.90 -4.14 5.97
CA ASN A 108 -14.05 -3.23 6.02
C ASN A 108 -14.13 -2.45 7.36
N GLY A 109 -12.98 -2.14 7.96
CA GLY A 109 -12.88 -1.46 9.26
C GLY A 109 -12.77 -2.38 10.48
N ASN A 110 -12.94 -3.70 10.32
CA ASN A 110 -12.73 -4.67 11.40
C ASN A 110 -11.26 -5.06 11.48
N VAL A 111 -10.65 -4.90 12.65
CA VAL A 111 -9.23 -5.20 12.86
C VAL A 111 -9.05 -6.66 13.28
N VAL A 112 -8.11 -7.36 12.63
CA VAL A 112 -7.69 -8.72 12.92
C VAL A 112 -6.17 -8.74 13.01
N THR A 113 -5.61 -9.15 14.15
CA THR A 113 -4.16 -9.08 14.39
C THR A 113 -3.60 -10.43 14.83
N GLY A 114 -2.47 -10.81 14.23
CA GLY A 114 -1.77 -12.06 14.54
C GLY A 114 -2.27 -13.26 13.73
N LEU A 115 -1.37 -14.23 13.49
CA LEU A 115 -1.63 -15.36 12.59
C LEU A 115 -2.82 -16.24 13.00
N ASP A 116 -3.02 -16.49 14.29
CA ASP A 116 -4.14 -17.32 14.76
C ASP A 116 -5.49 -16.67 14.43
N ALA A 117 -5.60 -15.36 14.70
CA ALA A 117 -6.81 -14.59 14.41
C ALA A 117 -7.05 -14.48 12.90
N LEU A 118 -5.99 -14.25 12.11
CA LEU A 118 -6.05 -14.25 10.64
C LEU A 118 -6.51 -15.60 10.10
N THR A 119 -5.97 -16.71 10.62
CA THR A 119 -6.33 -18.07 10.18
C THR A 119 -7.81 -18.32 10.40
N ASN A 120 -8.30 -18.07 11.61
CA ASN A 120 -9.72 -18.19 11.92
C ASN A 120 -10.58 -17.28 11.03
N PHE A 121 -10.16 -16.03 10.81
CA PHE A 121 -10.88 -15.08 9.98
C PHE A 121 -11.02 -15.56 8.53
N PHE A 122 -9.93 -15.97 7.88
CA PHE A 122 -9.95 -16.42 6.49
C PHE A 122 -10.70 -17.74 6.29
N GLU A 123 -10.72 -18.63 7.28
CA GLU A 123 -11.53 -19.85 7.27
C GLU A 123 -13.03 -19.58 7.37
N MET A 124 -13.43 -18.52 8.06
CA MET A 124 -14.84 -18.11 8.17
C MET A 124 -15.38 -17.40 6.92
N LEU A 125 -14.50 -16.86 6.06
CA LEU A 125 -14.93 -16.20 4.84
C LEU A 125 -15.47 -17.22 3.82
N PRO A 126 -16.55 -16.89 3.08
CA PRO A 126 -17.01 -17.72 1.96
C PRO A 126 -15.93 -17.92 0.91
N SER A 127 -16.09 -18.93 0.05
CA SER A 127 -15.27 -19.07 -1.16
C SER A 127 -15.32 -17.79 -1.98
N SER A 128 -14.20 -17.42 -2.60
CA SER A 128 -14.05 -16.15 -3.33
C SER A 128 -13.58 -16.40 -4.76
N GLU A 129 -13.88 -15.44 -5.62
CA GLU A 129 -13.32 -15.30 -6.96
C GLU A 129 -12.92 -13.83 -7.15
N PHE A 130 -11.62 -13.57 -7.08
CA PHE A 130 -11.06 -12.23 -7.27
C PHE A 130 -10.66 -12.01 -8.72
N GLN A 131 -10.96 -10.81 -9.24
CA GLN A 131 -10.45 -10.31 -10.50
C GLN A 131 -9.81 -8.96 -10.25
N VAL A 132 -8.48 -8.92 -10.30
CA VAL A 132 -7.70 -7.69 -10.12
C VAL A 132 -7.59 -6.96 -11.45
N ASN A 133 -7.98 -5.69 -11.47
CA ASN A 133 -7.97 -4.86 -12.67
C ASN A 133 -6.82 -3.85 -12.67
N MET A 134 -6.44 -3.37 -11.49
CA MET A 134 -5.38 -2.38 -11.32
C MET A 134 -4.41 -2.82 -10.23
N LEU A 135 -3.14 -2.54 -10.47
CA LEU A 135 -2.02 -2.75 -9.57
C LEU A 135 -1.13 -1.51 -9.63
N ASP A 136 -0.78 -0.97 -8.47
CA ASP A 136 0.26 0.03 -8.30
C ASP A 136 1.15 -0.36 -7.12
N CYS A 137 2.39 0.10 -7.12
CA CYS A 137 3.31 -0.15 -6.01
C CYS A 137 4.37 0.92 -5.87
N GLN A 138 4.84 1.10 -4.63
CA GLN A 138 5.83 2.10 -4.28
C GLN A 138 6.83 1.53 -3.28
N PRO A 139 8.15 1.74 -3.47
CA PRO A 139 9.12 1.44 -2.43
C PRO A 139 8.91 2.40 -1.25
N VAL A 140 8.88 1.86 -0.03
CA VAL A 140 8.70 2.66 1.18
C VAL A 140 10.05 3.13 1.70
N HIS A 141 10.13 4.41 2.04
CA HIS A 141 11.36 5.01 2.56
C HIS A 141 11.79 4.37 3.88
N GLU A 142 13.09 4.08 4.02
CA GLU A 142 13.67 3.34 5.15
C GLU A 142 13.39 3.94 6.54
N GLN A 143 13.25 5.26 6.61
CA GLN A 143 12.92 5.98 7.85
C GLN A 143 11.55 5.59 8.41
N ALA A 144 10.60 5.21 7.54
CA ALA A 144 9.27 4.77 7.95
C ALA A 144 9.25 3.30 8.41
N THR A 145 10.29 2.52 8.10
CA THR A 145 10.29 1.05 8.23
C THR A 145 11.45 0.53 9.05
N GLN A 146 12.14 1.40 9.80
CA GLN A 146 13.29 1.01 10.64
C GLN A 146 14.36 0.25 9.82
N SER A 147 14.65 0.75 8.63
CA SER A 147 15.60 0.17 7.67
C SER A 147 15.23 -1.22 7.11
N GLN A 148 13.96 -1.64 7.22
CA GLN A 148 13.47 -2.84 6.53
C GLN A 148 13.02 -2.50 5.11
N THR A 149 13.52 -3.25 4.12
CA THR A 149 13.06 -3.14 2.72
C THR A 149 11.58 -3.48 2.64
N THR A 150 10.77 -2.49 2.24
CA THR A 150 9.32 -2.55 2.30
C THR A 150 8.71 -1.98 1.04
N VAL A 151 7.60 -2.56 0.59
CA VAL A 151 6.85 -2.14 -0.60
C VAL A 151 5.40 -1.93 -0.21
N LEU A 152 4.85 -0.76 -0.54
CA LEU A 152 3.42 -0.52 -0.53
C LEU A 152 2.85 -1.04 -1.85
N VAL A 153 1.84 -1.90 -1.77
CA VAL A 153 1.13 -2.43 -2.93
C VAL A 153 -0.33 -2.01 -2.83
N VAL A 154 -0.89 -1.46 -3.90
CA VAL A 154 -2.30 -1.06 -3.98
C VAL A 154 -2.95 -1.78 -5.14
N THR A 155 -4.10 -2.38 -4.88
CA THR A 155 -4.87 -3.14 -5.85
C THR A 155 -6.32 -2.67 -5.85
N SER A 156 -6.95 -2.82 -7.00
CA SER A 156 -8.40 -2.69 -7.10
C SER A 156 -8.95 -3.63 -8.17
N GLY A 157 -10.22 -3.97 -8.02
CA GLY A 157 -10.90 -4.84 -8.97
C GLY A 157 -12.25 -5.26 -8.44
N THR A 158 -12.64 -6.48 -8.78
CA THR A 158 -13.89 -7.07 -8.31
C THR A 158 -13.65 -8.36 -7.54
N VAL A 159 -14.56 -8.65 -6.61
CA VAL A 159 -14.58 -9.93 -5.91
C VAL A 159 -16.02 -10.43 -5.84
N LYS A 160 -16.19 -11.73 -6.05
CA LYS A 160 -17.45 -12.43 -5.82
C LYS A 160 -17.24 -13.44 -4.71
N PHE A 161 -17.94 -13.26 -3.60
CA PHE A 161 -18.04 -14.27 -2.55
C PHE A 161 -19.22 -15.19 -2.81
N ASP A 162 -19.07 -16.48 -2.49
CA ASP A 162 -20.15 -17.45 -2.65
C ASP A 162 -21.41 -17.01 -1.89
N GLY A 163 -22.57 -17.15 -2.54
CA GLY A 163 -23.86 -16.67 -2.03
C GLY A 163 -24.09 -15.15 -2.06
N ASN A 164 -23.14 -14.33 -2.53
CA ASN A 164 -23.24 -12.87 -2.56
C ASN A 164 -23.18 -12.28 -3.98
N LYS A 165 -23.59 -11.01 -4.12
CA LYS A 165 -23.36 -10.24 -5.35
C LYS A 165 -21.86 -9.98 -5.54
N GLN A 166 -21.47 -9.63 -6.76
CA GLN A 166 -20.12 -9.15 -7.02
C GLN A 166 -19.96 -7.73 -6.45
N HIS A 167 -18.80 -7.46 -5.87
CA HIS A 167 -18.45 -6.16 -5.30
C HIS A 167 -17.18 -5.61 -5.93
N TYR A 168 -17.08 -4.29 -6.02
CA TYR A 168 -15.80 -3.62 -6.26
C TYR A 168 -15.05 -3.49 -4.95
N PHE A 169 -13.73 -3.67 -5.00
CA PHE A 169 -12.89 -3.54 -3.82
C PHE A 169 -11.64 -2.71 -4.10
N ASN A 170 -11.10 -2.16 -3.01
CA ASN A 170 -9.73 -1.66 -2.94
C ASN A 170 -9.02 -2.41 -1.82
N GLN A 171 -7.78 -2.80 -2.07
CA GLN A 171 -6.95 -3.44 -1.07
C GLN A 171 -5.53 -2.91 -1.14
N ASN A 172 -4.94 -2.58 0.01
CA ASN A 172 -3.54 -2.21 0.10
C ASN A 172 -2.79 -3.13 1.04
N PHE A 173 -1.54 -3.38 0.70
CA PHE A 173 -0.63 -4.24 1.46
C PHE A 173 0.66 -3.49 1.74
N LEU A 174 1.19 -3.69 2.93
CA LEU A 174 2.57 -3.35 3.26
C LEU A 174 3.38 -4.65 3.31
N LEU A 175 4.23 -4.85 2.30
CA LEU A 175 5.07 -6.03 2.18
C LEU A 175 6.45 -5.73 2.74
N THR A 176 6.99 -6.63 3.56
CA THR A 176 8.35 -6.54 4.08
C THR A 176 9.18 -7.71 3.57
N ALA A 177 10.37 -7.42 3.09
CA ALA A 177 11.33 -8.43 2.68
C ALA A 177 11.81 -9.22 3.91
N GLN A 178 11.80 -10.55 3.80
CA GLN A 178 12.37 -11.47 4.78
C GLN A 178 13.54 -12.18 4.10
N SER A 179 14.76 -11.89 4.56
CA SER A 179 15.97 -12.54 4.06
C SER A 179 16.00 -13.99 4.54
N GLY A 180 15.79 -14.93 3.63
CA GLY A 180 16.07 -16.34 3.85
C GLY A 180 17.54 -16.68 3.53
N PRO A 181 17.97 -17.92 3.80
CA PRO A 181 19.34 -18.39 3.50
C PRO A 181 19.68 -18.37 2.00
N THR A 182 18.67 -18.55 1.14
CA THR A 182 18.85 -18.67 -0.32
C THR A 182 18.10 -17.61 -1.11
N ASN A 183 16.92 -17.18 -0.64
CA ASN A 183 16.05 -16.25 -1.34
C ASN A 183 15.44 -15.23 -0.36
N THR A 184 15.12 -14.06 -0.90
CA THR A 184 14.26 -13.07 -0.24
C THR A 184 12.80 -13.45 -0.46
N VAL A 185 12.02 -13.52 0.62
CA VAL A 185 10.57 -13.78 0.57
C VAL A 185 9.83 -12.54 1.05
N TRP A 186 8.82 -12.11 0.32
CA TRP A 186 7.97 -10.98 0.73
C TRP A 186 6.83 -11.48 1.60
N LYS A 187 6.64 -10.85 2.76
CA LYS A 187 5.54 -11.14 3.69
C LYS A 187 4.74 -9.90 4.02
N ILE A 188 3.46 -10.09 4.30
CA ILE A 188 2.51 -9.03 4.61
C ILE A 188 2.70 -8.62 6.07
N ALA A 189 3.08 -7.37 6.29
CA ALA A 189 3.09 -6.71 7.59
C ALA A 189 1.74 -6.08 7.93
N SER A 190 1.08 -5.49 6.93
CA SER A 190 -0.24 -4.88 7.05
C SER A 190 -1.08 -5.14 5.80
N ASP A 191 -2.36 -5.40 5.98
CA ASP A 191 -3.36 -5.53 4.92
C ASP A 191 -4.59 -4.68 5.28
N CYS A 192 -5.11 -3.92 4.33
CA CYS A 192 -6.37 -3.19 4.47
C CYS A 192 -7.25 -3.43 3.25
N PHE A 193 -8.35 -4.15 3.47
CA PHE A 193 -9.36 -4.48 2.46
C PHE A 193 -10.64 -3.68 2.70
N ARG A 194 -11.23 -3.14 1.64
CA ARG A 194 -12.52 -2.44 1.71
C ARG A 194 -13.33 -2.59 0.43
N PHE A 195 -14.62 -2.88 0.56
CA PHE A 195 -15.57 -2.75 -0.54
C PHE A 195 -15.83 -1.28 -0.87
N GLN A 196 -15.96 -0.96 -2.15
CA GLN A 196 -16.34 0.40 -2.56
C GLN A 196 -17.79 0.71 -2.18
N ASP A 197 -18.67 -0.29 -2.28
CA ASP A 197 -20.08 -0.19 -1.95
C ASP A 197 -20.40 -0.71 -0.53
N TRP A 198 -19.44 -0.61 0.40
CA TRP A 198 -19.53 -1.21 1.74
C TRP A 198 -20.77 -0.80 2.53
N ALA A 199 -21.25 0.44 2.36
CA ALA A 199 -22.45 0.95 3.04
C ALA A 199 -23.75 0.30 2.55
N SER A 200 -23.69 -0.43 1.43
CA SER A 200 -24.82 -1.12 0.76
C SER A 200 -24.56 -2.62 0.54
N SER A 201 -23.57 -3.16 1.25
CA SER A 201 -23.11 -4.55 1.18
C SER A 201 -23.62 -5.36 2.37
#